data_AF-A0A962CIJ2-F1
#
_entry.id   AF-A0A962CIJ2-F1
#
_cell.length_a   1.000
_cell.length_b   1.000
_cell.length_c   1.000
_cell.angle_alpha   90.00
_cell.angle_beta   90.00
_cell.angle_gamma   90.00
#
_symmetry.space_group_name_H-M   'P 1'
#
loop_
_entity.id
_entity.type
_entity.pdbx_description
1 polymer ?
#
loop_
_entity_poly.entity_id
_entity_poly.type
_entity_poly.pdbx_seq_one_letter_code
_entity_poly.pdbx_strand_id
1 'polypeptide(L)'
;VDRIYNETLDEADRQPACVMACPTRARHFGDLGDADSDVSKLVAERDGYALMPELGYAPVNRYLPPRPRRDGTTAAKAPAAEPIDTVQMSPLLRWVDRVLSR
;
A
#
# COMPACT_ATOMS: atom_id res chain seq x y z
N VAL A 1 -8.20 -5.48 -24.24
CA VAL A 1 -9.24 -5.62 -23.21
C VAL A 1 -9.11 -4.44 -22.30
N ASP A 2 -10.08 -3.53 -22.33
CA ASP A 2 -10.16 -2.49 -21.31
C ASP A 2 -10.47 -3.17 -19.98
N ARG A 3 -9.61 -2.94 -18.99
CA ARG A 3 -9.78 -3.45 -17.63
C ARG A 3 -10.15 -2.36 -16.65
N ILE A 4 -10.10 -1.09 -17.04
CA ILE A 4 -10.38 0.04 -16.16
C ILE A 4 -11.90 0.27 -16.12
N TYR A 5 -12.54 0.38 -17.28
CA TYR A 5 -13.95 0.78 -17.38
C TYR A 5 -14.90 -0.34 -17.79
N ASN A 6 -14.39 -1.54 -18.06
CA ASN A 6 -15.23 -2.62 -18.56
C ASN A 6 -16.14 -3.20 -17.46
N GLU A 7 -17.41 -2.83 -17.52
CA GLU A 7 -18.45 -3.26 -16.59
C GLU A 7 -18.85 -4.73 -16.71
N THR A 8 -18.49 -5.42 -17.81
CA THR A 8 -18.77 -6.85 -17.96
C THR A 8 -17.84 -7.73 -17.11
N LEU A 9 -16.77 -7.15 -16.56
CA LEU A 9 -15.86 -7.81 -15.64
C LEU A 9 -16.22 -7.45 -14.21
N ASP A 10 -16.17 -8.44 -13.31
CA ASP A 10 -16.21 -8.20 -11.88
C ASP A 10 -15.06 -7.25 -11.48
N GLU A 11 -15.29 -6.40 -10.49
CA GLU A 11 -14.32 -5.39 -10.06
C GLU A 11 -12.97 -6.00 -9.66
N ALA A 12 -12.97 -7.19 -9.05
CA ALA A 12 -11.75 -7.91 -8.72
C ALA A 12 -10.96 -8.35 -9.96
N ASP A 13 -11.66 -8.72 -11.03
CA ASP A 13 -11.07 -9.22 -12.29
C ASP A 13 -10.57 -8.09 -13.20
N ARG A 14 -10.92 -6.84 -12.88
CA ARG A 14 -10.41 -5.63 -13.53
C ARG A 14 -8.94 -5.35 -13.19
N GLN A 15 -8.37 -6.01 -12.18
CA GLN A 15 -6.94 -5.87 -11.89
C GLN A 15 -6.09 -6.83 -12.75
N PRO A 16 -4.94 -6.38 -13.29
CA PRO A 16 -4.05 -7.26 -14.04
C PRO A 16 -3.31 -8.21 -13.10
N ALA A 17 -2.93 -9.39 -13.63
CA ALA A 17 -2.28 -10.45 -12.85
C ALA A 17 -1.02 -9.97 -12.10
N CYS A 18 -0.23 -9.06 -12.68
CA CYS A 18 0.97 -8.54 -12.04
C CYS A 18 0.69 -7.64 -10.82
N VAL A 19 -0.48 -7.01 -10.74
CA VAL A 19 -0.95 -6.25 -9.57
C VAL A 19 -1.49 -7.22 -8.54
N MET A 20 -2.36 -8.14 -8.94
CA MET A 20 -2.97 -9.13 -8.04
C MET A 20 -1.92 -10.05 -7.38
N ALA A 21 -0.94 -10.51 -8.14
CA ALA A 21 0.07 -11.44 -7.66
C ALA A 21 1.17 -10.79 -6.80
N CYS A 22 1.21 -9.45 -6.67
CA CYS A 22 2.30 -8.78 -6.00
C CYS A 22 2.11 -8.78 -4.47
N PRO A 23 2.90 -9.55 -3.70
CA PRO A 23 2.70 -9.64 -2.25
C PRO A 23 3.00 -8.31 -1.53
N THR A 24 3.88 -7.50 -2.11
CA THR A 24 4.30 -6.21 -1.55
C THR A 24 3.47 -5.02 -2.04
N ARG A 25 2.48 -5.27 -2.91
CA ARG A 25 1.66 -4.21 -3.56
C ARG A 25 2.52 -3.13 -4.22
N ALA A 26 3.56 -3.55 -4.95
CA ALA A 26 4.49 -2.65 -5.61
C ALA A 26 3.96 -2.05 -6.93
N ARG A 27 2.90 -2.64 -7.50
CA ARG A 27 2.29 -2.20 -8.76
C ARG A 27 0.88 -1.66 -8.48
N HIS A 28 0.57 -0.53 -9.09
CA HIS A 28 -0.74 0.11 -9.06
C HIS A 28 -1.22 0.26 -10.51
N PHE A 29 -2.51 0.07 -10.74
CA PHE A 29 -3.12 0.09 -12.06
C PHE A 29 -4.40 0.91 -12.03
N GLY A 30 -4.62 1.71 -13.08
CA GLY A 30 -5.72 2.66 -13.19
C GLY A 30 -5.47 3.63 -14.35
N ASP A 31 -6.35 4.63 -14.48
CA ASP A 31 -6.25 5.64 -15.52
C ASP A 31 -5.31 6.78 -15.11
N LEU A 32 -4.14 6.89 -15.75
CA LEU A 32 -3.19 7.99 -15.50
C LEU A 32 -3.62 9.32 -16.15
N GLY A 33 -4.62 9.31 -17.03
CA GLY A 33 -5.21 10.49 -17.65
C GLY A 33 -6.30 11.15 -16.78
N ASP A 34 -6.88 10.41 -15.84
CA ASP A 34 -7.83 10.94 -14.87
C ASP A 34 -7.08 11.44 -13.62
N ALA A 35 -7.14 12.74 -13.35
CA ALA A 35 -6.47 13.35 -12.19
C ALA A 35 -7.04 12.86 -10.85
N ASP A 36 -8.28 12.38 -10.82
CA ASP A 36 -8.93 11.88 -9.62
C ASP A 36 -8.66 10.39 -9.36
N SER A 37 -7.98 9.70 -10.28
CA SER A 37 -7.66 8.28 -10.10
C SER A 37 -6.59 8.06 -9.02
N ASP A 38 -6.62 6.88 -8.39
CA ASP A 38 -5.64 6.49 -7.38
C ASP A 38 -4.20 6.50 -7.91
N VAL A 39 -3.99 6.10 -9.18
CA VAL A 39 -2.66 6.09 -9.79
C VAL A 39 -2.14 7.50 -10.06
N SER A 40 -2.99 8.42 -10.50
CA SER A 40 -2.61 9.82 -10.74
C SER A 40 -2.26 10.53 -9.44
N LYS A 41 -3.09 10.35 -8.41
CA LYS A 41 -2.84 10.86 -7.06
C LYS A 41 -1.53 10.32 -6.49
N LEU A 42 -1.32 9.00 -6.55
CA LEU A 42 -0.10 8.37 -6.04
C LEU A 42 1.17 8.87 -6.76
N VAL A 43 1.13 9.02 -8.09
CA VAL A 43 2.25 9.54 -8.86
C VAL A 43 2.56 10.98 -8.46
N ALA A 44 1.54 11.83 -8.29
CA ALA A 44 1.72 13.22 -7.88
C ALA A 44 2.26 13.33 -6.44
N GLU A 45 1.73 12.54 -5.49
CA GLU A 45 2.13 12.57 -4.08
C GLU A 45 3.54 12.05 -3.82
N ARG A 46 4.04 11.15 -4.67
CA ARG A 46 5.30 10.43 -4.46
C ARG A 46 6.40 10.83 -5.44
N ASP A 47 6.23 11.90 -6.20
CA ASP A 47 7.18 12.35 -7.22
C ASP A 47 7.49 11.24 -8.25
N GLY A 48 6.43 10.62 -8.78
CA GLY A 48 6.57 9.56 -9.77
C GLY A 48 7.20 10.06 -11.08
N TYR A 49 8.12 9.29 -11.64
CA TYR A 49 8.94 9.69 -12.80
C TYR A 49 8.83 8.70 -13.96
N ALA A 50 9.13 9.17 -15.18
CA ALA A 50 9.28 8.30 -16.35
C ALA A 50 10.62 7.57 -16.31
N LEU A 51 10.63 6.30 -16.71
CA LEU A 51 11.87 5.57 -16.88
C LEU A 51 12.51 5.93 -18.22
N MET A 52 13.81 6.24 -18.21
CA MET A 52 14.63 6.52 -19.40
C MET A 52 14.01 7.59 -20.34
N PRO A 53 13.77 8.82 -19.84
CA PRO A 53 13.18 9.89 -20.65
C PRO A 53 14.00 10.26 -21.89
N GLU A 54 15.30 10.02 -21.90
CA GLU A 54 16.23 10.27 -23.02
C GLU A 54 15.87 9.52 -24.31
N LEU A 55 15.06 8.46 -24.23
CA LEU A 55 14.62 7.69 -25.39
C LEU A 55 13.42 8.31 -26.13
N GLY A 56 12.74 9.30 -25.56
CA GLY A 56 11.62 9.99 -26.22
C GLY A 56 10.33 9.19 -26.42
N TYR A 57 10.21 7.98 -25.84
CA TYR A 57 9.06 7.09 -26.04
C TYR A 57 7.80 7.45 -25.24
N ALA A 58 7.88 8.44 -24.33
CA ALA A 58 6.76 8.90 -23.51
C ALA A 58 5.90 7.77 -22.91
N PRO A 59 6.50 6.81 -22.16
CA PRO A 59 5.75 5.68 -21.63
C PRO A 59 4.73 6.14 -20.57
N VAL A 60 3.60 5.44 -20.52
CA VAL A 60 2.53 5.69 -19.53
C VAL A 60 2.85 5.11 -18.15
N ASN A 61 3.87 4.26 -18.03
CA ASN A 61 4.28 3.75 -16.73
C ASN A 61 5.06 4.81 -15.95
N ARG A 62 4.77 4.91 -14.65
CA ARG A 62 5.47 5.82 -13.73
C ARG A 62 6.12 5.00 -12.62
N TYR A 63 7.36 5.32 -12.35
CA TYR A 63 8.14 4.69 -11.27
C TYR A 63 8.10 5.60 -10.05
N LEU A 64 7.97 5.00 -8.88
CA LEU A 64 8.03 5.74 -7.63
C LEU A 64 9.45 5.68 -7.07
N PRO A 65 9.96 6.77 -6.45
CA PRO A 65 11.24 6.76 -5.79
C PRO A 65 11.26 5.72 -4.66
N PRO A 66 12.41 5.10 -4.36
CA PRO A 66 12.54 4.14 -3.28
C PRO A 66 12.01 4.71 -1.97
N ARG A 67 11.25 3.90 -1.23
CA ARG A 67 10.89 4.26 0.14
C ARG A 67 12.16 4.26 1.00
N PRO A 68 12.31 5.23 1.94
CA PRO A 68 13.36 5.17 2.94
C PRO A 68 13.36 3.81 3.63
N ARG A 69 14.55 3.26 3.87
CA ARG A 69 14.67 2.00 4.61
C ARG A 69 14.15 2.22 6.03
N ARG A 70 13.35 1.29 6.54
CA ARG A 70 13.10 1.17 7.98
C ARG A 70 14.34 0.53 8.60
N ASP A 71 15.40 1.30 8.76
CA ASP A 71 16.64 0.88 9.42
C ASP A 71 16.63 1.15 10.94
N GLY A 72 15.49 1.57 11.49
CA GLY A 72 15.32 1.87 12.91
C GLY A 72 15.91 3.22 13.33
N THR A 73 16.83 3.79 12.55
CA THR A 73 17.44 5.10 12.79
C THR A 73 16.55 6.28 12.39
N THR A 74 15.62 6.08 11.47
CA THR A 74 14.69 7.11 10.96
C THR A 74 13.22 6.82 11.26
N ALA A 75 12.94 5.76 12.02
CA ALA A 75 11.59 5.46 12.45
C ALA A 75 11.13 6.58 13.38
N ALA A 76 10.21 7.43 12.90
CA ALA A 76 9.36 8.23 13.78
C ALA A 76 8.87 7.28 14.88
N LYS A 77 9.23 7.61 16.13
CA LYS A 77 8.96 6.81 17.33
C LYS A 77 7.53 6.29 17.21
N ALA A 78 7.37 4.99 16.98
CA ALA A 78 6.06 4.36 17.09
C ALA A 78 5.49 4.83 18.44
N PRO A 79 4.21 5.26 18.51
CA PRO A 79 3.63 5.59 19.81
C PRO A 79 3.94 4.40 20.71
N ALA A 80 4.64 4.68 21.81
CA ALA A 80 5.01 3.65 22.76
C ALA A 80 3.72 2.93 23.09
N ALA A 81 3.69 1.61 22.84
CA ALA A 81 2.51 0.80 23.12
C ALA A 81 2.02 1.19 24.52
N GLU A 82 0.81 1.76 24.59
CA GLU A 82 0.24 2.10 25.88
C GLU A 82 0.20 0.79 26.67
N PRO A 83 0.82 0.74 27.86
CA PRO A 83 0.81 -0.48 28.64
C PRO A 83 -0.64 -0.85 28.91
N ILE A 84 -1.03 -2.05 28.47
CA ILE A 84 -2.36 -2.58 28.74
C ILE A 84 -2.53 -2.65 30.25
N ASP A 85 -3.42 -1.83 30.80
CA ASP A 85 -3.69 -1.80 32.24
C ASP A 85 -4.49 -3.04 32.65
N THR A 86 -3.75 -4.10 32.98
CA THR A 86 -4.28 -5.40 33.40
C THR A 86 -5.15 -5.33 34.67
N VAL A 87 -5.09 -4.23 35.43
CA VAL A 87 -5.89 -4.03 36.65
C VAL A 87 -7.35 -3.68 36.31
N GLN A 88 -7.58 -3.01 35.17
CA GLN A 88 -8.91 -2.60 34.69
C GLN A 88 -9.65 -3.74 33.96
N MET A 89 -9.02 -4.89 33.73
CA MET A 89 -9.62 -6.00 32.99
C MET A 89 -10.55 -6.87 33.86
N SER A 90 -11.63 -7.36 33.26
CA SER A 90 -12.55 -8.29 33.91
C SER A 90 -11.83 -9.57 34.39
N PRO A 91 -12.33 -10.27 35.43
CA PRO A 91 -11.67 -11.47 35.95
C PRO A 91 -11.44 -12.57 34.89
N LEU A 92 -12.36 -12.68 33.92
CA LEU A 92 -12.25 -13.63 32.81
C LEU A 92 -11.08 -13.27 31.88
N LEU A 93 -10.93 -12.00 31.54
CA LEU A 93 -9.84 -11.53 30.68
C LEU A 93 -8.46 -11.72 31.35
N ARG A 94 -8.37 -11.51 32.67
CA ARG A 94 -7.15 -11.79 33.43
C ARG A 94 -6.78 -13.27 33.49
N TRP A 95 -7.77 -14.16 33.50
CA TRP A 95 -7.52 -15.60 33.40
C TRP A 95 -7.02 -16.00 32.00
N VAL A 96 -7.64 -15.47 30.94
CA VAL A 96 -7.22 -15.73 29.56
C VAL A 96 -5.78 -15.25 29.32
N ASP A 97 -5.45 -14.04 29.75
CA ASP A 97 -4.09 -13.48 29.64
C ASP A 97 -3.05 -14.36 30.33
N ARG A 98 -3.37 -14.88 31.52
CA ARG A 98 -2.50 -15.80 32.26
C ARG A 98 -2.30 -17.15 31.57
N VAL A 99 -3.30 -17.63 30.83
CA VAL A 99 -3.22 -18.89 30.08
C VAL A 99 -2.39 -18.71 28.80
N LEU A 100 -2.53 -17.56 28.12
CA LEU A 100 -1.86 -17.27 26.85
C LEU A 100 -0.42 -16.75 27.01
N SER A 101 -0.08 -16.18 28.16
CA SER A 101 1.26 -15.68 28.46
C SER A 101 2.23 -16.73 29.02
N ARG A 102 1.83 -18.01 29.01
CA ARG A 102 2.69 -19.17 29.29
C ARG A 102 3.14 -19.83 27.99
#